data_AF-A0A9X1HVM5-F1
#
_entry.id   AF-A0A9X1HVM5-F1
#
_cell.length_a   1.000
_cell.length_b   1.000
_cell.length_c   1.000
_cell.angle_alpha   90.00
_cell.angle_beta   90.00
_cell.angle_gamma   90.00
#
_symmetry.space_group_name_H-M   'P 1'
#
loop_
_entity.id
_entity.type
_entity.pdbx_description
1 polymer ?
#
loop_
_entity_poly.entity_id
_entity_poly.type
_entity_poly.pdbx_seq_one_letter_code
_entity_poly.pdbx_strand_id
1 'polypeptide(L)'
;MKAPGKYIIPLLAGISFIAWVIAFLLPQFPWTITLAVAPIFALYAFHKEKNLPFTSFGISVAGTLVLSYVVIASFIKNGSPGIPLSINYGIIMSFAFFAYWLTDTHAKNRLGLVTIVIFYAGIEYISMIFVPEYAHFLLGSSLSEFPAIQRWNTQSGITGVSAWILLANIGTYFVLFRNMAIFNGIFRWRSLLLSAVLISIPGIISYWILDPTIGALNAGEVADGFRNIITSGKFDSAGEITGRTCAWVTVLIVIYGLVKRKVTP
;
A
#
# COMPACT_ATOMS: atom_id res chain seq x y z
N MET A 1 5.85 -30.49 -1.43
CA MET A 1 4.81 -30.67 -2.48
C MET A 1 5.00 -29.59 -3.53
N LYS A 2 5.18 -29.93 -4.82
CA LYS A 2 5.15 -28.91 -5.89
C LYS A 2 3.70 -28.44 -6.03
N ALA A 3 3.40 -27.18 -5.69
CA ALA A 3 2.08 -26.62 -5.93
C ALA A 3 1.76 -26.75 -7.44
N PRO A 4 0.60 -27.30 -7.83
CA PRO A 4 0.21 -27.35 -9.24
C PRO A 4 0.07 -25.90 -9.71
N GLY A 5 0.90 -25.48 -10.68
CA GLY A 5 1.01 -24.08 -11.11
C GLY A 5 -0.31 -23.42 -11.53
N LYS A 6 -1.37 -24.21 -11.78
CA LYS A 6 -2.73 -23.73 -12.08
C LYS A 6 -3.43 -23.05 -10.91
N TYR A 7 -3.15 -23.46 -9.66
CA TYR A 7 -3.87 -22.96 -8.47
C TYR A 7 -3.13 -21.84 -7.74
N ILE A 8 -1.88 -21.53 -8.12
CA ILE A 8 -1.05 -20.59 -7.36
C ILE A 8 -1.53 -19.14 -7.51
N ILE A 9 -2.05 -18.76 -8.68
CA ILE A 9 -2.61 -17.43 -8.94
C ILE A 9 -3.83 -17.16 -8.04
N PRO A 10 -4.91 -17.98 -8.10
CA PRO A 10 -6.06 -17.75 -7.24
C PRO A 10 -5.73 -17.91 -5.75
N LEU A 11 -4.77 -18.76 -5.40
CA LEU A 11 -4.31 -18.88 -4.01
C LEU A 11 -3.66 -17.59 -3.49
N LEU A 12 -2.73 -17.00 -4.25
CA LEU A 12 -2.07 -15.75 -3.84
C LEU A 12 -3.05 -14.58 -3.80
N ALA A 13 -3.94 -14.48 -4.79
CA ALA A 13 -5.01 -13.49 -4.81
C ALA A 13 -5.95 -13.65 -3.60
N GLY A 14 -6.33 -14.89 -3.28
CA GLY A 14 -7.17 -15.21 -2.12
C GLY A 14 -6.51 -14.87 -0.78
N ILE A 15 -5.22 -15.19 -0.59
CA ILE A 15 -4.47 -14.82 0.61
C ILE A 15 -4.43 -13.29 0.76
N SER A 16 -4.15 -12.57 -0.34
CA SER A 16 -4.13 -11.11 -0.35
C SER A 16 -5.49 -10.53 0.04
N PHE A 17 -6.58 -10.99 -0.62
CA PHE A 17 -7.95 -10.58 -0.33
C PHE A 17 -8.31 -10.78 1.15
N ILE A 18 -8.08 -11.97 1.70
CA ILE A 18 -8.42 -12.29 3.08
C ILE A 18 -7.62 -11.40 4.05
N ALA A 19 -6.31 -11.28 3.85
CA ALA A 19 -5.47 -10.46 4.71
C ALA A 19 -5.85 -8.96 4.64
N TRP A 20 -6.22 -8.47 3.46
CA TRP A 20 -6.67 -7.09 3.26
C TRP A 20 -8.00 -6.81 3.97
N VAL A 21 -8.98 -7.69 3.83
CA VAL A 21 -10.29 -7.55 4.48
C VAL A 21 -10.17 -7.65 6.00
N ILE A 22 -9.39 -8.62 6.50
CA ILE A 22 -9.14 -8.76 7.94
C ILE A 22 -8.50 -7.49 8.49
N ALA A 23 -7.51 -6.93 7.80
CA ALA A 23 -6.80 -5.74 8.27
C ALA A 23 -7.70 -4.51 8.43
N PHE A 24 -8.74 -4.37 7.59
CA PHE A 24 -9.68 -3.24 7.68
C PHE A 24 -10.86 -3.51 8.61
N LEU A 25 -11.33 -4.75 8.71
CA LEU A 25 -12.56 -5.08 9.45
C LEU A 25 -12.32 -5.65 10.84
N LEU A 26 -11.12 -6.19 11.11
CA LEU A 26 -10.76 -6.78 12.39
C LEU A 26 -9.59 -6.01 12.99
N PRO A 27 -9.90 -4.93 13.72
CA PRO A 27 -8.91 -4.10 14.40
C PRO A 27 -7.94 -4.95 15.22
N GLN A 28 -8.40 -6.00 15.91
CA GLN A 28 -7.59 -6.81 16.82
C GLN A 28 -6.31 -7.40 16.19
N PHE A 29 -6.18 -7.41 14.87
CA PHE A 29 -5.04 -7.93 14.14
C PHE A 29 -4.37 -6.88 13.23
N PRO A 30 -3.80 -5.78 13.76
CA PRO A 30 -3.28 -4.66 12.96
C PRO A 30 -2.14 -5.08 12.03
N TRP A 31 -1.35 -6.09 12.44
CA TRP A 31 -0.21 -6.57 11.67
C TRP A 31 -0.58 -7.36 10.41
N THR A 32 -1.85 -7.78 10.27
CA THR A 32 -2.30 -8.51 9.07
C THR A 32 -2.18 -7.67 7.80
N ILE A 33 -2.21 -6.34 7.91
CA ILE A 33 -1.99 -5.45 6.77
C ILE A 33 -0.59 -5.63 6.15
N THR A 34 0.40 -6.06 6.93
CA THR A 34 1.77 -6.35 6.44
C THR A 34 1.85 -7.62 5.59
N LEU A 35 0.75 -8.38 5.50
CA LEU A 35 0.56 -9.55 4.64
C LEU A 35 -0.40 -9.28 3.47
N ALA A 36 -1.10 -8.14 3.45
CA ALA A 36 -2.17 -7.90 2.48
C ALA A 36 -1.65 -7.76 1.04
N VAL A 37 -0.51 -7.10 0.84
CA VAL A 37 0.06 -6.79 -0.49
C VAL A 37 1.16 -7.79 -0.87
N ALA A 38 1.84 -8.40 0.10
CA ALA A 38 2.95 -9.32 -0.14
C ALA A 38 2.64 -10.48 -1.13
N PRO A 39 1.45 -11.12 -1.10
CA PRO A 39 1.07 -12.13 -2.08
C PRO A 39 0.90 -11.57 -3.49
N ILE A 40 0.54 -10.28 -3.65
CA ILE A 40 0.47 -9.62 -4.96
C ILE A 40 1.87 -9.46 -5.56
N PHE A 41 2.89 -9.16 -4.74
CA PHE A 41 4.29 -9.14 -5.20
C PHE A 41 4.75 -10.55 -5.63
N ALA A 42 4.31 -11.59 -4.93
CA ALA A 42 4.54 -12.97 -5.32
C ALA A 42 3.85 -13.33 -6.63
N LEU A 43 2.62 -12.86 -6.81
CA LEU A 43 1.84 -13.03 -8.02
C LEU A 43 2.54 -12.39 -9.22
N TYR A 44 3.06 -11.17 -9.05
CA TYR A 44 3.85 -10.48 -10.06
C TYR A 44 5.12 -11.25 -10.43
N ALA A 45 5.90 -11.67 -9.43
CA ALA A 45 7.12 -12.43 -9.64
C ALA A 45 6.85 -13.76 -10.37
N PHE A 46 5.75 -14.44 -10.02
CA PHE A 46 5.33 -15.67 -10.69
C PHE A 46 4.96 -15.43 -12.17
N HIS A 47 4.20 -14.38 -12.47
CA HIS A 47 3.86 -14.04 -13.85
C HIS A 47 5.10 -13.72 -14.68
N LYS A 48 6.07 -13.01 -14.08
CA LYS A 48 7.36 -12.70 -14.74
C LYS A 48 8.20 -13.97 -14.98
N GLU A 49 8.31 -14.86 -14.00
CA GLU A 49 9.05 -16.12 -14.15
C GLU A 49 8.43 -17.03 -15.22
N LYS A 50 7.09 -17.03 -15.33
CA LYS A 50 6.35 -17.86 -16.28
C LYS A 50 6.06 -17.16 -17.62
N ASN A 51 6.55 -15.94 -17.83
CA ASN A 51 6.28 -15.13 -19.03
C ASN A 51 4.77 -15.05 -19.37
N LEU A 52 3.91 -14.94 -18.35
CA LEU A 52 2.47 -14.84 -18.53
C LEU A 52 2.06 -13.42 -18.98
N PRO A 53 0.95 -13.28 -19.73
CA PRO A 53 0.51 -11.98 -20.20
C PRO A 53 0.09 -11.07 -19.04
N PHE A 54 0.32 -9.76 -19.21
CA PHE A 54 -0.08 -8.76 -18.22
C PHE A 54 -1.58 -8.80 -17.91
N THR A 55 -2.42 -9.12 -18.89
CA THR A 55 -3.89 -9.18 -18.70
C THR A 55 -4.28 -10.12 -17.56
N SER A 56 -3.65 -11.29 -17.45
CA SER A 56 -3.88 -12.23 -16.35
C SER A 56 -3.49 -11.64 -14.99
N PHE A 57 -2.32 -10.97 -14.93
CA PHE A 57 -1.85 -10.30 -13.72
C PHE A 57 -2.78 -9.13 -13.34
N GLY A 58 -3.08 -8.25 -14.30
CA GLY A 58 -3.93 -7.09 -14.13
C GLY A 58 -5.34 -7.45 -13.66
N ILE A 59 -5.99 -8.45 -14.28
CA ILE A 59 -7.31 -8.95 -13.86
C ILE A 59 -7.24 -9.52 -12.44
N SER A 60 -6.20 -10.29 -12.11
CA SER A 60 -6.05 -10.88 -10.77
C SER A 60 -5.88 -9.79 -9.70
N VAL A 61 -5.06 -8.77 -9.96
CA VAL A 61 -4.84 -7.64 -9.04
C VAL A 61 -6.09 -6.78 -8.91
N ALA A 62 -6.67 -6.35 -10.04
CA ALA A 62 -7.87 -5.53 -10.04
C ALA A 62 -9.03 -6.26 -9.34
N GLY A 63 -9.24 -7.54 -9.66
CA GLY A 63 -10.25 -8.38 -9.01
C GLY A 63 -10.01 -8.47 -7.49
N THR A 64 -8.77 -8.70 -7.05
CA THR A 64 -8.42 -8.77 -5.63
C THR A 64 -8.72 -7.45 -4.91
N LEU A 65 -8.28 -6.31 -5.46
CA LEU A 65 -8.47 -5.00 -4.85
C LEU A 65 -9.95 -4.58 -4.85
N VAL A 66 -10.65 -4.70 -5.99
CA VAL A 66 -12.07 -4.36 -6.09
C VAL A 66 -12.90 -5.19 -5.14
N LEU A 67 -12.72 -6.51 -5.11
CA LEU A 67 -13.45 -7.38 -4.18
C LEU A 67 -13.16 -7.04 -2.72
N SER A 68 -11.89 -6.76 -2.38
CA SER A 68 -11.51 -6.38 -1.02
C SER A 68 -12.24 -5.11 -0.59
N TYR A 69 -12.17 -4.04 -1.40
CA TYR A 69 -12.81 -2.76 -1.06
C TYR A 69 -14.33 -2.83 -1.06
N VAL A 70 -14.95 -3.61 -1.95
CA VAL A 70 -16.41 -3.82 -1.94
C VAL A 70 -16.85 -4.50 -0.65
N VAL A 71 -16.12 -5.53 -0.21
CA VAL A 71 -16.41 -6.21 1.06
C VAL A 71 -16.22 -5.25 2.22
N ILE A 72 -15.10 -4.53 2.27
CA ILE A 72 -14.83 -3.54 3.31
C ILE A 72 -15.96 -2.50 3.39
N ALA A 73 -16.33 -1.89 2.25
CA ALA A 73 -17.40 -0.90 2.17
C ALA A 73 -18.78 -1.43 2.59
N SER A 74 -19.02 -2.73 2.45
CA SER A 74 -20.27 -3.36 2.88
C SER A 74 -20.39 -3.50 4.40
N PHE A 75 -19.27 -3.49 5.13
CA PHE A 75 -19.24 -3.68 6.58
C PHE A 75 -18.92 -2.41 7.38
N ILE A 76 -18.33 -1.38 6.76
CA ILE A 76 -18.13 -0.08 7.42
C ILE A 76 -19.46 0.69 7.45
N LYS A 77 -20.12 0.71 8.61
CA LYS A 77 -21.47 1.29 8.78
C LYS A 77 -21.53 2.81 8.91
N ASN A 78 -20.42 3.49 9.24
CA ASN A 78 -20.39 4.93 9.50
C ASN A 78 -19.37 5.63 8.59
N GLY A 79 -19.83 6.61 7.79
CA GLY A 79 -18.96 7.50 6.99
C GLY A 79 -18.26 6.87 5.77
N SER A 80 -18.47 5.58 5.48
CA SER A 80 -17.85 4.92 4.35
C SER A 80 -18.36 5.47 3.01
N PRO A 81 -17.48 5.64 2.01
CA PRO A 81 -17.91 5.78 0.63
C PRO A 81 -18.75 4.54 0.26
N GLY A 82 -19.90 4.74 -0.39
CA GLY A 82 -20.77 3.64 -0.79
C GLY A 82 -20.09 2.64 -1.75
N ILE A 83 -20.72 1.49 -1.97
CA ILE A 83 -20.21 0.43 -2.86
C ILE A 83 -19.69 0.96 -4.21
N PRO A 84 -20.37 1.89 -4.93
CA PRO A 84 -19.86 2.41 -6.20
C PRO A 84 -18.48 3.08 -6.09
N LEU A 85 -18.25 3.85 -5.03
CA LEU A 85 -16.97 4.51 -4.78
C LEU A 85 -15.87 3.50 -4.46
N SER A 86 -16.20 2.42 -3.72
CA SER A 86 -15.24 1.36 -3.41
C SER A 86 -14.76 0.59 -4.66
N ILE A 87 -15.67 0.35 -5.62
CA ILE A 87 -15.32 -0.27 -6.92
C ILE A 87 -14.37 0.64 -7.69
N ASN A 88 -14.73 1.93 -7.81
CA ASN A 88 -13.89 2.91 -8.49
C ASN A 88 -12.51 3.00 -7.85
N TYR A 89 -12.44 3.03 -6.52
CA TYR A 89 -11.17 3.09 -5.81
C TYR A 89 -10.31 1.85 -6.05
N GLY A 90 -10.89 0.64 -6.00
CA GLY A 90 -10.17 -0.59 -6.32
C GLY A 90 -9.61 -0.62 -7.74
N ILE A 91 -10.36 -0.09 -8.71
CA ILE A 91 -9.90 0.05 -10.10
C ILE A 91 -8.76 1.08 -10.17
N ILE A 92 -8.91 2.25 -9.56
CA ILE A 92 -7.89 3.30 -9.53
C ILE A 92 -6.58 2.77 -8.92
N MET A 93 -6.65 2.08 -7.79
CA MET A 93 -5.47 1.51 -7.13
C MET A 93 -4.80 0.40 -7.94
N SER A 94 -5.53 -0.31 -8.80
CA SER A 94 -4.93 -1.29 -9.72
C SER A 94 -3.99 -0.64 -10.74
N PHE A 95 -4.17 0.65 -11.07
CA PHE A 95 -3.26 1.38 -11.96
C PHE A 95 -1.87 1.55 -11.36
N ALA A 96 -1.69 1.51 -10.03
CA ALA A 96 -0.37 1.52 -9.41
C ALA A 96 0.47 0.31 -9.85
N PHE A 97 -0.15 -0.86 -9.87
CA PHE A 97 0.48 -2.11 -10.32
C PHE A 97 0.68 -2.14 -11.83
N PHE A 98 -0.21 -1.52 -12.60
CA PHE A 98 -0.01 -1.33 -14.04
C PHE A 98 1.19 -0.42 -14.33
N ALA A 99 1.29 0.74 -13.68
CA ALA A 99 2.41 1.66 -13.81
C ALA A 99 3.75 1.01 -13.40
N TYR A 100 3.72 0.23 -12.32
CA TYR A 100 4.86 -0.58 -11.90
C TYR A 100 5.25 -1.62 -12.96
N TRP A 101 4.29 -2.36 -13.51
CA TRP A 101 4.57 -3.32 -14.58
C TRP A 101 5.16 -2.65 -15.83
N LEU A 102 4.61 -1.49 -16.24
CA LEU A 102 5.11 -0.73 -17.38
C LEU A 102 6.58 -0.33 -17.18
N THR A 103 6.90 0.22 -16.00
CA THR A 103 8.26 0.67 -15.69
C THR A 103 9.25 -0.49 -15.51
N ASP A 104 8.85 -1.60 -14.91
CA ASP A 104 9.71 -2.78 -14.80
C ASP A 104 10.03 -3.38 -16.17
N THR A 105 9.02 -3.49 -17.02
CA THR A 105 9.14 -4.11 -18.35
C THR A 105 9.91 -3.22 -19.34
N HIS A 106 9.58 -1.92 -19.40
CA HIS A 106 10.11 -1.03 -20.45
C HIS A 106 11.25 -0.13 -19.97
N ALA A 107 11.24 0.30 -18.70
CA ALA A 107 12.21 1.26 -18.19
C ALA A 107 13.46 0.61 -17.56
N LYS A 108 13.52 -0.72 -17.43
CA LYS A 108 14.56 -1.45 -16.66
C LYS A 108 14.63 -0.95 -15.22
N ASN A 109 13.53 -1.14 -14.50
CA ASN A 109 13.38 -0.68 -13.11
C ASN A 109 14.53 -1.19 -12.21
N ARG A 110 15.41 -0.28 -11.78
CA ARG A 110 16.57 -0.62 -10.93
C ARG A 110 16.25 -0.63 -9.44
N LEU A 111 15.15 0.02 -9.02
CA LEU A 111 14.74 0.08 -7.61
C LEU A 111 13.86 -1.12 -7.22
N GLY A 112 13.48 -1.96 -8.18
CA GLY A 112 12.65 -3.13 -7.95
C GLY A 112 11.33 -2.76 -7.30
N LEU A 113 10.91 -3.52 -6.29
CA LEU A 113 9.63 -3.33 -5.59
C LEU A 113 9.51 -2.00 -4.85
N VAL A 114 10.57 -1.22 -4.65
CA VAL A 114 10.44 0.12 -4.04
C VAL A 114 9.65 1.06 -4.97
N THR A 115 9.72 0.85 -6.29
CA THR A 115 9.00 1.68 -7.26
C THR A 115 7.48 1.57 -7.13
N ILE A 116 6.93 0.41 -6.75
CA ILE A 116 5.48 0.28 -6.54
C ILE A 116 5.02 1.10 -5.32
N VAL A 117 5.87 1.27 -4.29
CA VAL A 117 5.56 2.13 -3.13
C VAL A 117 5.26 3.56 -3.59
N ILE A 118 6.10 4.07 -4.50
CA ILE A 118 5.97 5.41 -5.07
C ILE A 118 4.68 5.54 -5.89
N PHE A 119 4.40 4.60 -6.80
CA PHE A 119 3.19 4.65 -7.61
C PHE A 119 1.91 4.51 -6.78
N TYR A 120 1.92 3.63 -5.79
CA TYR A 120 0.76 3.40 -4.95
C TYR A 120 0.46 4.64 -4.09
N ALA A 121 1.45 5.16 -3.36
CA ALA A 121 1.27 6.38 -2.57
C ALA A 121 0.89 7.59 -3.45
N GLY A 122 1.45 7.67 -4.65
CA GLY A 122 1.12 8.72 -5.60
C GLY A 122 -0.33 8.67 -6.10
N ILE A 123 -0.83 7.47 -6.40
CA ILE A 123 -2.22 7.28 -6.82
C ILE A 123 -3.19 7.48 -5.65
N GLU A 124 -2.87 7.01 -4.44
CA GLU A 124 -3.66 7.33 -3.24
C GLU A 124 -3.83 8.83 -3.07
N TYR A 125 -2.73 9.56 -3.17
CA TYR A 125 -2.72 11.02 -3.05
C TYR A 125 -3.59 11.70 -4.11
N ILE A 126 -3.40 11.35 -5.38
CA ILE A 126 -4.19 11.90 -6.49
C ILE A 126 -5.68 11.57 -6.29
N SER A 127 -5.98 10.36 -5.82
CA SER A 127 -7.36 9.92 -5.58
C SER A 127 -8.05 10.80 -4.55
N MET A 128 -7.38 11.16 -3.45
CA MET A 128 -7.94 12.06 -2.43
C MET A 128 -8.17 13.50 -2.92
N ILE A 129 -7.37 13.99 -3.89
CA ILE A 129 -7.60 15.31 -4.50
C ILE A 129 -8.94 15.31 -5.25
N PHE A 130 -9.25 14.23 -5.97
CA PHE A 130 -10.48 14.14 -6.75
C PHE A 130 -11.69 13.80 -5.90
N VAL A 131 -11.55 12.87 -4.95
CA VAL A 131 -12.63 12.39 -4.08
C VAL A 131 -12.07 12.23 -2.66
N PRO A 132 -12.24 13.24 -1.79
CA PRO A 132 -11.71 13.21 -0.42
C PRO A 132 -12.17 12.00 0.40
N GLU A 133 -13.36 11.47 0.11
CA GLU A 133 -13.94 10.31 0.79
C GLU A 133 -13.09 9.04 0.63
N TYR A 134 -12.20 8.98 -0.37
CA TYR A 134 -11.24 7.89 -0.51
C TYR A 134 -10.24 7.80 0.64
N ALA A 135 -10.13 8.82 1.49
CA ALA A 135 -9.34 8.77 2.72
C ALA A 135 -9.68 7.54 3.60
N HIS A 136 -10.93 7.09 3.58
CA HIS A 136 -11.38 5.90 4.33
C HIS A 136 -10.84 4.59 3.78
N PHE A 137 -10.47 4.52 2.49
CA PHE A 137 -9.95 3.31 1.84
C PHE A 137 -8.43 3.31 1.68
N LEU A 138 -7.73 4.35 2.11
CA LEU A 138 -6.26 4.39 2.07
C LEU A 138 -5.68 3.18 2.81
N LEU A 139 -4.59 2.63 2.31
CA LEU A 139 -3.92 1.53 2.96
C LEU A 139 -3.53 1.87 4.42
N GLY A 140 -3.10 3.12 4.65
CA GLY A 140 -2.79 3.66 5.97
C GLY A 140 -4.01 3.79 6.90
N SER A 141 -5.24 3.90 6.40
CA SER A 141 -6.44 4.03 7.24
C SER A 141 -6.81 2.72 7.94
N SER A 142 -6.29 1.57 7.46
CA SER A 142 -6.43 0.27 8.13
C SER A 142 -5.92 0.25 9.57
N LEU A 143 -5.02 1.18 9.93
CA LEU A 143 -4.46 1.30 11.28
C LEU A 143 -5.08 2.42 12.12
N SER A 144 -6.16 3.06 11.62
CA SER A 144 -6.83 4.19 12.29
C SER A 144 -7.30 3.89 13.71
N GLU A 145 -7.66 2.63 13.99
CA GLU A 145 -8.05 2.18 15.33
C GLU A 145 -6.85 1.82 16.24
N PHE A 146 -5.61 1.97 15.76
CA PHE A 146 -4.36 1.70 16.50
C PHE A 146 -3.46 2.94 16.64
N PRO A 147 -3.85 3.95 17.44
CA PRO A 147 -3.03 5.14 17.67
C PRO A 147 -1.62 4.81 18.15
N ALA A 148 -1.45 3.75 18.95
CA ALA A 148 -0.14 3.33 19.47
C ALA A 148 0.90 3.03 18.37
N ILE A 149 0.48 2.66 17.17
CA ILE A 149 1.36 2.36 16.02
C ILE A 149 1.36 3.54 15.03
N GLN A 150 0.27 4.30 14.97
CA GLN A 150 0.00 5.25 13.88
C GLN A 150 0.26 6.73 14.24
N ARG A 151 0.50 7.11 15.50
CA ARG A 151 0.68 8.52 15.93
C ARG A 151 1.65 9.36 15.09
N TRP A 152 2.68 8.74 14.55
CA TRP A 152 3.65 9.38 13.64
C TRP A 152 3.06 9.89 12.33
N ASN A 153 1.84 9.47 12.00
CA ASN A 153 1.09 9.98 10.86
C ASN A 153 0.79 11.48 10.98
N THR A 154 0.81 12.06 12.18
CA THR A 154 0.70 13.53 12.37
C THR A 154 1.81 14.31 11.67
N GLN A 155 2.98 13.68 11.47
CA GLN A 155 4.12 14.29 10.78
C GLN A 155 4.20 13.86 9.31
N SER A 156 3.93 12.58 9.02
CA SER A 156 4.09 12.01 7.66
C SER A 156 2.82 12.02 6.82
N GLY A 157 1.67 12.28 7.42
CA GLY A 157 0.36 12.01 6.84
C GLY A 157 -0.03 10.52 6.85
N ILE A 158 -1.30 10.24 6.50
CA ILE A 158 -1.81 8.85 6.36
C ILE A 158 -1.16 8.15 5.17
N THR A 159 -0.83 8.88 4.11
CA THR A 159 -0.11 8.34 2.95
C THR A 159 1.30 7.87 3.30
N GLY A 160 1.96 8.51 4.28
CA GLY A 160 3.21 8.02 4.86
C GLY A 160 3.07 6.65 5.51
N VAL A 161 1.96 6.43 6.22
CA VAL A 161 1.62 5.12 6.80
C VAL A 161 1.41 4.09 5.70
N SER A 162 0.67 4.41 4.63
CA SER A 162 0.52 3.54 3.46
C SER A 162 1.87 3.13 2.86
N ALA A 163 2.79 4.10 2.70
CA ALA A 163 4.12 3.83 2.16
C ALA A 163 4.92 2.88 3.07
N TRP A 164 4.87 3.08 4.39
CA TRP A 164 5.49 2.15 5.33
C TRP A 164 4.85 0.76 5.28
N ILE A 165 3.53 0.64 5.21
CA ILE A 165 2.85 -0.66 5.09
C ILE A 165 3.31 -1.38 3.83
N LEU A 166 3.48 -0.69 2.71
CA LEU A 166 4.00 -1.30 1.48
C LEU A 166 5.44 -1.77 1.64
N LEU A 167 6.30 -0.98 2.29
CA LEU A 167 7.67 -1.40 2.61
C LEU A 167 7.68 -2.63 3.52
N ALA A 168 6.82 -2.67 4.55
CA ALA A 168 6.64 -3.84 5.40
C ALA A 168 6.20 -5.07 4.59
N ASN A 169 5.24 -4.90 3.66
CA ASN A 169 4.82 -5.97 2.75
C ASN A 169 5.94 -6.45 1.82
N ILE A 170 6.85 -5.58 1.40
CA ILE A 170 8.05 -5.98 0.64
C ILE A 170 8.95 -6.87 1.51
N GLY A 171 9.17 -6.49 2.78
CA GLY A 171 9.87 -7.31 3.76
C GLY A 171 9.22 -8.68 3.91
N THR A 172 7.91 -8.70 4.17
CA THR A 172 7.10 -9.92 4.29
C THR A 172 7.17 -10.79 3.03
N TYR A 173 7.14 -10.19 1.84
CA TYR A 173 7.34 -10.89 0.58
C TYR A 173 8.70 -11.60 0.52
N PHE A 174 9.78 -10.93 0.92
CA PHE A 174 11.13 -11.53 0.92
C PHE A 174 11.27 -12.70 1.89
N VAL A 175 10.55 -12.64 3.02
CA VAL A 175 10.52 -13.68 4.05
C VAL A 175 9.70 -14.88 3.58
N LEU A 176 8.44 -14.66 3.22
CA LEU A 176 7.45 -15.72 3.04
C LEU A 176 7.30 -16.17 1.58
N PHE A 177 7.38 -15.26 0.62
CA PHE A 177 6.87 -15.54 -0.73
C PHE A 177 7.93 -15.55 -1.83
N ARG A 178 9.10 -14.92 -1.65
CA ARG A 178 10.14 -14.92 -2.69
C ARG A 178 10.59 -16.36 -2.99
N ASN A 179 10.51 -16.77 -4.25
CA ASN A 179 10.73 -18.15 -4.72
C ASN A 179 9.77 -19.17 -4.06
N MET A 180 8.56 -18.73 -3.71
CA MET A 180 7.53 -19.56 -3.07
C MET A 180 8.00 -20.22 -1.77
N ALA A 181 8.79 -19.49 -0.96
CA ALA A 181 9.49 -20.02 0.21
C ALA A 181 8.56 -20.73 1.22
N ILE A 182 7.42 -20.12 1.57
CA ILE A 182 6.44 -20.68 2.50
C ILE A 182 5.86 -22.01 2.01
N PHE A 183 5.60 -22.14 0.70
CA PHE A 183 5.07 -23.36 0.10
C PHE A 183 6.12 -24.47 -0.03
N ASN A 184 7.39 -24.08 -0.06
CA ASN A 184 8.53 -24.99 -0.14
C ASN A 184 9.14 -25.31 1.23
N GLY A 185 8.60 -24.76 2.33
CA GLY A 185 9.14 -24.94 3.68
C GLY A 185 10.52 -24.30 3.90
N ILE A 186 10.90 -23.31 3.08
CA ILE A 186 12.21 -22.66 3.16
C ILE A 186 12.15 -21.53 4.17
N PHE A 187 12.94 -21.64 5.23
CA PHE A 187 13.02 -20.62 6.27
C PHE A 187 14.19 -19.64 6.04
N ARG A 188 13.93 -18.33 6.19
CA ARG A 188 14.90 -17.26 5.86
C ARG A 188 15.11 -16.29 7.00
N TRP A 189 15.92 -16.70 7.98
CA TRP A 189 16.14 -15.94 9.21
C TRP A 189 16.65 -14.51 8.99
N ARG A 190 17.58 -14.30 8.05
CA ARG A 190 18.12 -12.95 7.76
C ARG A 190 17.04 -12.00 7.26
N SER A 191 16.20 -12.45 6.33
CA SER A 191 15.07 -11.66 5.84
C SER A 191 14.05 -11.42 6.96
N LEU A 192 13.82 -12.41 7.81
CA LEU A 192 12.87 -12.32 8.92
C LEU A 192 13.30 -11.23 9.90
N LEU A 193 14.57 -11.22 10.31
CA LEU A 193 15.12 -10.19 11.21
C LEU A 193 14.97 -8.79 10.60
N LEU A 194 15.36 -8.61 9.33
CA LEU A 194 15.22 -7.31 8.66
C LEU A 194 13.76 -6.86 8.55
N SER A 195 12.85 -7.77 8.21
CA SER A 195 11.42 -7.46 8.11
C SER A 195 10.83 -7.15 9.49
N ALA A 196 11.23 -7.88 10.54
CA ALA A 196 10.79 -7.63 11.90
C ALA A 196 11.24 -6.25 12.39
N VAL A 197 12.48 -5.86 12.11
CA VAL A 197 12.97 -4.50 12.41
C VAL A 197 12.13 -3.46 11.67
N LEU A 198 11.94 -3.61 10.35
CA LEU A 198 11.17 -2.69 9.53
C LEU A 198 9.72 -2.51 10.00
N ILE A 199 9.05 -3.62 10.38
CA ILE A 199 7.68 -3.62 10.89
C ILE A 199 7.61 -2.95 12.27
N SER A 200 8.66 -3.04 13.07
CA SER A 200 8.66 -2.49 14.43
C SER A 200 8.90 -0.97 14.49
N ILE A 201 9.45 -0.37 13.41
CA ILE A 201 9.84 1.06 13.39
C ILE A 201 8.70 1.98 13.84
N PRO A 202 7.48 1.95 13.27
CA PRO A 202 6.43 2.90 13.66
C PRO A 202 6.00 2.82 15.12
N GLY A 203 5.96 1.61 15.66
CA GLY A 203 5.65 1.40 17.08
C GLY A 203 6.74 2.02 17.98
N ILE A 204 8.01 1.89 17.58
CA ILE A 204 9.13 2.51 18.29
C ILE A 204 9.01 4.04 18.24
N ILE A 205 8.81 4.65 17.06
CA ILE A 205 8.74 6.14 17.01
C ILE A 205 7.48 6.65 17.73
N SER A 206 6.34 5.97 17.59
CA SER A 206 5.08 6.37 18.20
C SER A 206 5.09 6.27 19.73
N TYR A 207 5.89 5.36 20.28
CA TYR A 207 6.03 5.18 21.73
C TYR A 207 7.13 6.07 22.33
N TRP A 208 8.27 6.19 21.66
CA TRP A 208 9.47 6.83 22.23
C TRP A 208 9.66 8.29 21.84
N ILE A 209 9.12 8.72 20.69
CA ILE A 209 9.44 10.03 20.11
C ILE A 209 8.25 11.00 20.23
N LEU A 210 7.02 10.49 20.26
CA LEU A 210 5.81 11.30 20.21
C LEU A 210 5.09 11.33 21.55
N ASP A 211 4.63 12.53 21.92
CA ASP A 211 3.85 12.74 23.14
C ASP A 211 2.56 11.89 23.10
N PRO A 212 2.29 11.06 24.13
CA PRO A 212 1.06 10.28 24.21
C PRO A 212 -0.24 11.08 24.13
N THR A 213 -0.21 12.39 24.41
CA THR A 213 -1.38 13.27 24.32
C THR A 213 -1.74 13.66 22.89
N ILE A 214 -0.84 13.46 21.93
CA ILE A 214 -1.08 13.74 20.52
C ILE A 214 -1.88 12.56 19.93
N GLY A 215 -3.09 12.85 19.45
CA GLY A 215 -3.93 11.89 18.72
C GLY A 215 -3.31 11.52 17.36
N ALA A 216 -3.62 10.32 16.86
CA ALA A 216 -3.28 9.96 15.48
C ALA A 216 -4.29 10.60 14.52
N LEU A 217 -3.83 11.04 13.34
CA LEU A 217 -4.71 11.52 12.28
C LEU A 217 -5.66 10.41 11.83
N ASN A 218 -6.95 10.69 11.80
CA ASN A 218 -7.95 9.73 11.33
C ASN A 218 -8.37 10.02 9.87
N ALA A 219 -9.02 9.05 9.23
CA ALA A 219 -9.43 9.18 7.84
C ALA A 219 -10.46 10.32 7.61
N GLY A 220 -11.32 10.60 8.60
CA GLY A 220 -12.32 11.67 8.51
C GLY A 220 -11.67 13.06 8.52
N GLU A 221 -10.71 13.28 9.41
CA GLU A 221 -9.92 14.52 9.51
C GLU A 221 -9.17 14.79 8.22
N VAL A 222 -8.61 13.76 7.59
CA VAL A 222 -7.96 13.89 6.28
C VAL A 222 -8.97 14.22 5.19
N ALA A 223 -10.12 13.54 5.14
CA ALA A 223 -11.17 13.83 4.17
C ALA A 223 -11.68 15.27 4.30
N ASP A 224 -11.94 15.73 5.52
CA ASP A 224 -12.39 17.09 5.79
C ASP A 224 -11.30 18.12 5.47
N GLY A 225 -10.03 17.81 5.75
CA GLY A 225 -8.88 18.63 5.34
C GLY A 225 -8.82 18.84 3.82
N PHE A 226 -8.99 17.78 3.03
CA PHE A 226 -9.05 17.89 1.57
C PHE A 226 -10.31 18.60 1.07
N ARG A 227 -11.47 18.36 1.68
CA ARG A 227 -12.72 19.06 1.34
C ARG A 227 -12.60 20.57 1.61
N ASN A 228 -11.95 20.96 2.69
CA ASN A 228 -11.67 22.36 3.02
C ASN A 228 -10.72 23.01 2.01
N ILE A 229 -9.72 22.28 1.50
CA ILE A 229 -8.85 22.78 0.41
C ILE A 229 -9.67 23.06 -0.85
N ILE A 230 -10.54 22.13 -1.24
CA ILE A 230 -11.35 22.27 -2.47
C ILE A 230 -12.32 23.45 -2.35
N THR A 231 -12.91 23.66 -1.17
CA THR A 231 -13.95 24.70 -0.97
C THR A 231 -13.38 26.08 -0.65
N SER A 232 -12.31 26.16 0.15
CA SER A 232 -11.80 27.44 0.67
C SER A 232 -10.48 27.90 0.04
N GLY A 233 -9.78 27.02 -0.70
CA GLY A 233 -8.44 27.28 -1.23
C GLY A 233 -7.36 27.48 -0.16
N LYS A 234 -7.70 27.34 1.13
CA LYS A 234 -6.76 27.46 2.24
C LYS A 234 -6.24 26.07 2.60
N PHE A 235 -4.92 25.98 2.73
CA PHE A 235 -4.28 24.77 3.20
C PHE A 235 -4.19 24.79 4.72
N ASP A 236 -4.73 23.75 5.35
CA ASP A 236 -4.51 23.47 6.76
C ASP A 236 -3.41 22.40 6.92
N SER A 237 -2.83 22.31 8.11
CA SER A 237 -1.96 21.24 8.59
C SER A 237 -2.55 19.84 8.37
N ALA A 238 -3.87 19.67 8.52
CA ALA A 238 -4.61 18.45 8.17
C ALA A 238 -4.62 18.14 6.65
N GLY A 239 -4.31 19.13 5.81
CA GLY A 239 -4.11 19.02 4.36
C GLY A 239 -2.67 18.63 3.95
N GLU A 240 -1.85 18.15 4.88
CA GLU A 240 -0.47 17.61 4.81
C GLU A 240 0.57 18.33 3.91
N ILE A 241 0.66 19.67 3.91
CA ILE A 241 1.59 20.45 3.02
C ILE A 241 3.07 20.02 3.11
N THR A 242 3.63 19.87 4.32
CA THR A 242 5.09 19.79 4.53
C THR A 242 5.63 18.39 4.23
N GLY A 243 4.94 17.34 4.69
CA GLY A 243 5.26 15.96 4.33
C GLY A 243 5.09 15.68 2.83
N ARG A 244 4.05 16.25 2.21
CA ARG A 244 3.74 16.10 0.77
C ARG A 244 4.84 16.69 -0.11
N THR A 245 5.31 17.89 0.17
CA THR A 245 6.31 18.55 -0.68
C THR A 245 7.64 17.79 -0.64
N CYS A 246 8.10 17.38 0.54
CA CYS A 246 9.35 16.61 0.67
C CYS A 246 9.25 15.21 0.06
N ALA A 247 8.12 14.51 0.25
CA ALA A 247 7.90 13.20 -0.36
C ALA A 247 7.82 13.27 -1.89
N TRP A 248 7.07 14.23 -2.45
CA TRP A 248 6.93 14.40 -3.89
C TRP A 248 8.20 14.90 -4.56
N VAL A 249 8.95 15.81 -3.92
CA VAL A 249 10.28 16.21 -4.40
C VAL A 249 11.23 15.01 -4.40
N THR A 250 11.19 14.16 -3.37
CA THR A 250 11.99 12.93 -3.34
C THR A 250 11.58 11.95 -4.44
N VAL A 251 10.28 11.76 -4.66
CA VAL A 251 9.73 10.93 -5.75
C VAL A 251 10.15 11.46 -7.12
N LEU A 252 10.05 12.77 -7.35
CA LEU A 252 10.47 13.42 -8.60
C LEU A 252 11.97 13.31 -8.82
N ILE A 253 12.79 13.48 -7.77
CA ILE A 253 14.24 13.28 -7.84
C ILE A 253 14.57 11.83 -8.17
N VAL A 254 13.85 10.86 -7.58
CA VAL A 254 14.04 9.43 -7.84
C VAL A 254 13.66 9.09 -9.28
N ILE A 255 12.49 9.55 -9.76
CA ILE A 255 12.05 9.36 -11.14
C ILE A 255 13.01 10.04 -12.12
N TYR A 256 13.45 11.27 -11.83
CA TYR A 256 14.44 11.98 -12.63
C TYR A 256 15.78 11.24 -12.66
N GLY A 257 16.23 10.70 -11.53
CA GLY A 257 17.44 9.87 -11.45
C GLY A 257 17.35 8.58 -12.25
N LEU A 258 16.15 7.99 -12.37
CA LEU A 258 15.89 6.82 -13.21
C LEU A 258 15.90 7.15 -14.71
N VAL A 259 15.40 8.33 -15.10
CA VAL A 259 15.29 8.75 -16.52
C VAL A 259 16.61 9.33 -17.05
N LYS A 260 17.27 10.23 -16.30
CA LYS A 260 18.41 11.02 -16.81
C LYS A 260 19.62 10.17 -17.21
N ARG A 261 19.89 9.06 -16.52
CA ARG A 261 21.06 8.20 -16.81
C ARG A 261 20.97 7.41 -18.11
N LYS A 262 19.82 7.41 -18.82
CA LYS A 262 19.70 6.85 -20.18
C LYS A 262 20.04 7.87 -21.29
N VAL A 263 20.21 9.15 -20.97
CA VAL A 263 20.40 10.24 -21.96
C VAL A 263 21.85 10.72 -22.04
N THR A 264 22.72 10.24 -21.15
CA THR A 264 24.17 10.40 -21.33
C THR A 264 24.70 9.22 -22.17
N PRO A 265 25.23 9.48 -23.38
CA PRO A 265 25.82 8.44 -24.24
C PRO A 265 27.04 7.77 -23.58
#